data_AF-A0A970WJQ9-F1
#
_entry.id   AF-A0A970WJQ9-F1
#
_cell.length_a   1.000
_cell.length_b   1.000
_cell.length_c   1.000
_cell.angle_alpha   90.00
_cell.angle_beta   90.00
_cell.angle_gamma   90.00
#
_symmetry.space_group_name_H-M   'P 1'
#
loop_
_entity.id
_entity.type
_entity.pdbx_description
1 polymer ?
#
loop_
_entity_poly.entity_id
_entity_poly.type
_entity_poly.pdbx_seq_one_letter_code
_entity_poly.pdbx_strand_id
1 'polypeptide(L)'
;MKVPNKVADSGTEADIILTSTYLSKCAKLELRAPDLYCFSPAESEKSRNSERRANRKSPMTPSQARRRPKKYPQRQPRNRYDRVSYRRAIQRAVDQANKQRRKAAEEAGVVAEELPRWSPNQLRHAAGTEVRRRFGVEAAQVVLGHAQADVTQVYAERDYELAKRIMGEVG
;
A
#
# COMPACT_ATOMS: atom_id res chain seq x y z
N MET A 1 35.67 -2.74 -1.97
CA MET A 1 35.28 -1.36 -1.57
C MET A 1 33.79 -1.39 -1.20
N LYS A 2 33.51 -1.60 0.09
CA LYS A 2 32.17 -1.85 0.64
C LYS A 2 31.66 -0.50 1.13
N VAL A 3 30.68 0.10 0.47
CA VAL A 3 30.05 1.35 0.93
C VAL A 3 29.00 0.96 1.97
N PRO A 4 29.18 1.29 3.27
CA PRO A 4 28.16 1.00 4.27
C PRO A 4 27.04 2.05 4.15
N ASN A 5 25.86 1.65 3.68
CA ASN A 5 24.64 2.44 3.87
C ASN A 5 24.22 2.33 5.33
N LYS A 6 24.80 3.18 6.17
CA LYS A 6 24.35 3.44 7.54
C LYS A 6 23.24 4.48 7.46
N VAL A 7 22.01 4.04 7.26
CA VAL A 7 20.85 4.86 7.66
C VAL A 7 20.61 4.48 9.12
N ALA A 8 21.08 5.33 10.03
CA ALA A 8 20.70 5.19 11.43
C ALA A 8 19.19 5.37 11.51
N ASP A 9 18.48 4.31 11.86
CA ASP A 9 17.08 4.36 12.20
C ASP A 9 17.00 5.14 13.51
N SER A 10 16.59 6.41 13.45
CA SER A 10 16.22 7.17 14.64
C SER A 10 14.94 6.51 15.16
N GLY A 11 15.10 5.53 16.04
CA GLY A 11 14.03 4.65 16.54
C GLY A 11 12.99 5.41 17.36
N THR A 12 12.12 6.15 16.69
CA THR A 12 10.80 6.48 17.20
C THR A 12 9.90 5.29 16.96
N GLU A 13 9.75 4.45 17.99
CA GLU A 13 8.67 3.47 18.03
C GLU A 13 7.35 4.23 18.08
N ALA A 14 6.49 3.99 17.09
CA ALA A 14 5.16 4.55 17.03
C ALA A 14 4.19 3.41 16.77
N ASP A 15 3.29 3.17 17.72
CA ASP A 15 2.24 2.18 17.55
C ASP A 15 1.20 2.69 16.54
N ILE A 16 1.02 1.93 15.46
CA ILE A 16 0.05 2.24 14.41
C ILE A 16 -1.14 1.29 14.57
N ILE A 17 -2.33 1.87 14.71
CA ILE A 17 -3.57 1.09 14.84
C ILE A 17 -4.08 0.69 13.46
N LEU A 18 -4.12 -0.60 13.18
CA LEU A 18 -4.74 -1.16 11.99
C LEU A 18 -6.15 -1.61 12.31
N THR A 19 -7.13 -1.19 11.51
CA THR A 19 -8.53 -1.55 11.70
C THR A 19 -8.79 -3.01 11.35
N SER A 20 -9.86 -3.59 11.89
CA SER A 20 -10.32 -4.93 11.53
C SER A 20 -10.64 -5.05 10.03
N THR A 21 -11.13 -3.98 9.40
CA THR A 21 -11.35 -3.91 7.94
C THR A 21 -10.04 -3.97 7.15
N TYR A 22 -8.98 -3.34 7.65
CA TYR A 22 -7.64 -3.39 7.04
C TYR A 22 -7.00 -4.76 7.22
N LEU A 23 -7.08 -5.32 8.44
CA LEU A 23 -6.58 -6.66 8.76
C LEU A 23 -7.28 -7.74 7.91
N SER A 24 -8.60 -7.65 7.74
CA SER A 24 -9.37 -8.54 6.86
C SER A 24 -8.89 -8.49 5.39
N LYS A 25 -8.62 -7.28 4.88
CA LYS A 25 -8.05 -7.10 3.52
C LYS A 25 -6.62 -7.63 3.42
N CYS A 26 -5.92 -7.70 4.54
CA CYS A 26 -4.54 -8.12 4.65
C CYS A 26 -4.39 -9.46 5.37
N ALA A 27 -5.41 -10.32 5.42
CA ALA A 27 -5.41 -11.57 6.22
C ALA A 27 -4.20 -12.48 5.92
N LYS A 28 -3.61 -12.38 4.72
CA LYS A 28 -2.36 -13.07 4.34
C LYS A 28 -1.14 -12.64 5.17
N LEU A 29 -1.19 -11.50 5.85
CA LEU A 29 -0.13 -10.96 6.70
C LEU A 29 -0.12 -11.60 8.09
N GLU A 30 -1.27 -12.06 8.59
CA GLU A 30 -1.42 -12.62 9.95
C GLU A 30 -0.68 -13.95 10.14
N LEU A 31 -0.40 -14.67 9.04
CA LEU A 31 0.30 -15.95 9.03
C LEU A 31 1.80 -15.84 8.72
N ARG A 32 2.36 -14.63 8.81
CA ARG A 32 3.72 -14.35 8.34
C ARG A 32 4.74 -14.38 9.48
N ALA A 33 5.91 -14.95 9.21
CA ALA A 33 7.02 -14.89 10.15
C ALA A 33 7.46 -13.42 10.39
N PRO A 34 7.81 -13.05 11.63
CA PRO A 34 8.01 -11.67 12.04
C PRO A 34 9.24 -11.01 11.38
N ASP A 35 10.18 -11.81 10.89
CA ASP A 35 11.40 -11.37 10.20
C ASP A 35 11.19 -11.05 8.71
N LEU A 36 10.00 -11.37 8.16
CA LEU A 36 9.67 -11.11 6.77
C LEU A 36 8.90 -9.81 6.59
N TYR A 37 9.21 -9.11 5.49
CA TYR A 37 8.46 -7.92 5.11
C TYR A 37 6.99 -8.25 4.86
N CYS A 38 6.07 -7.44 5.43
CA CYS A 38 4.64 -7.60 5.20
C CYS A 38 4.27 -7.60 3.71
N PHE A 39 4.89 -6.74 2.90
CA PHE A 39 4.60 -6.65 1.47
C PHE A 39 5.84 -6.90 0.60
N SER A 40 5.70 -7.85 -0.34
CA SER A 40 6.74 -8.22 -1.29
C SER A 40 6.28 -8.01 -2.74
N PRO A 41 7.02 -7.24 -3.56
CA PRO A 41 6.79 -7.14 -4.99
C PRO A 41 6.81 -8.51 -5.68
N ALA A 42 7.71 -9.41 -5.30
CA ALA A 42 7.82 -10.74 -5.90
C ALA A 42 6.53 -11.56 -5.70
N GLU A 43 5.96 -11.52 -4.50
CA GLU A 43 4.69 -12.21 -4.20
C GLU A 43 3.51 -11.57 -4.93
N SER A 44 3.48 -10.25 -4.99
CA SER A 44 2.44 -9.51 -5.71
C SER A 44 2.45 -9.82 -7.21
N GLU A 45 3.62 -9.89 -7.84
CA GLU A 45 3.76 -10.33 -9.24
C GLU A 45 3.35 -11.79 -9.42
N LYS A 46 3.70 -12.67 -8.48
CA LYS A 46 3.31 -14.09 -8.51
C LYS A 46 1.79 -14.24 -8.45
N SER A 47 1.11 -13.58 -7.51
CA SER A 47 -0.35 -13.59 -7.36
C SER A 47 -1.04 -13.08 -8.63
N ARG A 48 -0.57 -11.94 -9.16
CA ARG A 48 -1.15 -11.37 -10.38
C ARG A 48 -0.98 -12.29 -11.60
N ASN A 49 0.17 -12.95 -11.71
CA ASN A 49 0.43 -13.89 -12.79
C ASN A 49 -0.41 -15.16 -12.66
N SER A 50 -0.64 -15.68 -11.44
CA SER A 50 -1.56 -16.80 -11.22
C SER A 50 -3.01 -16.43 -11.53
N GLU A 51 -3.48 -15.27 -11.06
CA GLU A 51 -4.83 -14.77 -11.36
C GLU A 51 -5.04 -14.57 -12.85
N ARG A 52 -4.07 -13.99 -13.57
CA ARG A 52 -4.14 -13.83 -15.03
C ARG A 52 -4.19 -15.17 -15.75
N ARG A 53 -3.46 -16.18 -15.26
CA ARG A 53 -3.50 -17.53 -15.83
C ARG A 53 -4.85 -18.22 -15.58
N ALA A 54 -5.41 -18.06 -14.38
CA ALA A 54 -6.71 -18.61 -14.01
C ALA A 54 -7.85 -17.94 -14.81
N ASN A 55 -7.82 -16.61 -14.96
CA ASN A 55 -8.82 -15.83 -15.68
C ASN A 55 -8.69 -15.89 -17.22
N ARG A 56 -7.81 -16.76 -17.72
CA ARG A 56 -7.51 -16.82 -19.15
C ARG A 56 -8.60 -17.60 -19.88
N LYS A 57 -9.26 -16.94 -20.84
CA LYS A 57 -10.37 -17.53 -21.60
C LYS A 57 -9.92 -18.43 -22.75
N SER A 58 -8.81 -18.11 -23.42
CA SER A 58 -8.30 -18.89 -24.56
C SER A 58 -7.25 -19.91 -24.12
N PRO A 59 -7.11 -21.09 -24.76
CA PRO A 59 -6.03 -22.05 -24.54
C PRO A 59 -4.63 -21.51 -24.88
N MET A 60 -3.56 -22.13 -24.35
CA MET A 60 -2.21 -21.58 -24.45
C MET A 60 -1.61 -22.08 -25.74
N THR A 61 -1.04 -21.19 -26.54
CA THR A 61 -0.43 -21.65 -27.78
C THR A 61 0.76 -22.56 -27.46
N PRO A 62 1.03 -23.59 -28.28
CA PRO A 62 2.13 -24.55 -28.01
C PRO A 62 3.50 -23.88 -27.87
N SER A 63 3.73 -22.73 -28.51
CA SER A 63 4.97 -21.96 -28.36
C SER A 63 5.04 -21.23 -27.02
N GLN A 64 3.93 -20.67 -26.53
CA GLN A 64 3.86 -20.03 -25.22
C GLN A 64 4.01 -21.03 -24.08
N ALA A 65 3.42 -22.22 -24.20
CA ALA A 65 3.52 -23.28 -23.19
C ALA A 65 4.96 -23.81 -23.05
N ARG A 66 5.74 -23.83 -24.14
CA ARG A 66 7.15 -24.24 -24.14
C ARG A 66 8.12 -23.19 -23.59
N ARG A 67 7.70 -21.91 -23.48
CA ARG A 67 8.58 -20.84 -22.98
C ARG A 67 8.87 -21.02 -21.49
N ARG A 68 10.15 -21.05 -21.14
CA ARG A 68 10.61 -21.06 -19.75
C ARG A 68 11.05 -19.65 -19.32
N PRO A 69 10.79 -19.24 -18.06
CA PRO A 69 11.36 -18.03 -17.51
C PRO A 69 12.89 -18.04 -17.64
N LYS A 70 13.49 -16.90 -17.97
CA LYS A 70 14.95 -16.75 -18.01
C LYS A 70 15.51 -17.01 -16.60
N LYS A 71 16.61 -17.78 -16.49
CA LYS A 71 17.28 -18.07 -15.20
C LYS A 71 17.75 -16.79 -14.49
N TYR A 72 18.27 -15.83 -15.27
CA TYR A 72 18.75 -14.53 -14.78
C TYR A 72 18.12 -13.39 -15.57
N PRO A 73 16.88 -12.97 -15.22
CA PRO A 73 16.27 -11.82 -15.86
C PRO A 73 16.91 -10.53 -15.33
N GLN A 74 17.05 -9.52 -16.19
CA GLN A 74 17.69 -8.24 -15.84
C GLN A 74 16.89 -7.44 -14.80
N ARG A 75 15.58 -7.70 -14.66
CA ARG A 75 14.68 -7.00 -13.74
C ARG A 75 13.91 -8.02 -12.91
N GLN A 76 14.50 -8.44 -11.79
CA GLN A 76 13.83 -9.30 -10.82
C GLN A 76 13.01 -8.45 -9.84
N PRO A 77 11.76 -8.84 -9.54
CA PRO A 77 11.03 -8.22 -8.45
C PRO A 77 11.75 -8.55 -7.13
N ARG A 78 11.87 -7.55 -6.27
CA ARG A 78 12.53 -7.68 -4.96
C ARG A 78 11.58 -8.29 -3.93
N ASN A 79 12.13 -8.70 -2.79
CA ASN A 79 11.35 -9.20 -1.66
C ASN A 79 10.73 -8.09 -0.80
N ARG A 80 11.10 -6.82 -1.05
CA ARG A 80 10.54 -5.65 -0.38
C ARG A 80 10.32 -4.52 -1.36
N TYR A 81 9.33 -3.68 -1.06
CA TYR A 81 9.18 -2.40 -1.74
C TYR A 81 10.25 -1.42 -1.25
N ASP A 82 10.95 -0.79 -2.18
CA ASP A 82 11.71 0.43 -1.96
C ASP A 82 10.86 1.65 -2.33
N ARG A 83 11.34 2.86 -2.03
CA ARG A 83 10.67 4.13 -2.35
C ARG A 83 10.18 4.21 -3.81
N VAL A 84 10.98 3.74 -4.77
CA VAL A 84 10.68 3.86 -6.20
C VAL A 84 9.65 2.83 -6.64
N SER A 85 9.78 1.58 -6.20
CA SER A 85 8.85 0.50 -6.48
C SER A 85 7.51 0.71 -5.77
N TYR A 86 7.50 1.28 -4.57
CA TYR A 86 6.28 1.67 -3.87
C TYR A 86 5.51 2.76 -4.63
N ARG A 87 6.18 3.85 -5.02
CA ARG A 87 5.60 4.89 -5.88
C ARG A 87 5.05 4.31 -7.18
N ARG A 88 5.82 3.45 -7.86
CA ARG A 88 5.39 2.81 -9.12
C ARG A 88 4.19 1.88 -8.93
N ALA A 89 4.08 1.21 -7.79
CA ALA A 89 2.92 0.36 -7.49
C ALA A 89 1.64 1.20 -7.37
N ILE A 90 1.71 2.33 -6.65
CA ILE A 90 0.58 3.27 -6.54
C ILE A 90 0.18 3.81 -7.92
N GLN A 91 1.15 4.28 -8.72
CA GLN A 91 0.87 4.80 -10.06
C GLN A 91 0.21 3.76 -10.98
N ARG A 92 0.68 2.51 -10.93
CA ARG A 92 0.04 1.42 -11.71
C ARG A 92 -1.37 1.10 -11.23
N ALA A 93 -1.63 1.19 -9.93
CA ALA A 93 -2.98 1.02 -9.40
C ALA A 93 -3.93 2.12 -9.91
N VAL A 94 -3.47 3.37 -9.91
CA VAL A 94 -4.21 4.51 -10.49
C VAL A 94 -4.44 4.31 -11.98
N ASP A 95 -3.40 3.98 -12.76
CA ASP A 95 -3.52 3.76 -14.20
C ASP A 95 -4.53 2.63 -14.52
N GLN A 96 -4.55 1.56 -13.71
CA GLN A 96 -5.50 0.46 -13.83
C GLN A 96 -6.94 0.89 -13.49
N ALA A 97 -7.13 1.70 -12.44
CA ALA A 97 -8.43 2.26 -12.09
C ALA A 97 -8.96 3.19 -13.19
N ASN A 98 -8.10 4.06 -13.74
CA ASN A 98 -8.48 4.92 -14.86
C ASN A 98 -8.82 4.12 -16.11
N LYS A 99 -8.13 2.99 -16.36
CA LYS A 99 -8.49 2.09 -17.46
C LYS A 99 -9.91 1.52 -17.29
N GLN A 100 -10.29 1.14 -16.07
CA GLN A 100 -11.65 0.67 -15.77
C GLN A 100 -12.67 1.80 -15.93
N ARG A 101 -12.37 3.00 -15.42
CA ARG A 101 -13.23 4.18 -15.55
C ARG A 101 -13.44 4.58 -17.00
N ARG A 102 -12.39 4.59 -17.83
CA ARG A 102 -12.51 4.84 -19.27
C ARG A 102 -13.44 3.85 -19.95
N LYS A 103 -13.30 2.55 -19.64
CA LYS A 103 -14.17 1.51 -20.21
C LYS A 103 -15.63 1.72 -19.79
N ALA A 104 -15.88 2.01 -18.52
CA ALA A 104 -17.24 2.27 -18.02
C ALA A 104 -17.84 3.55 -18.62
N ALA A 105 -17.04 4.59 -18.80
CA ALA A 105 -17.47 5.85 -19.40
C ALA A 105 -17.79 5.69 -20.90
N GLU A 106 -16.96 4.94 -21.63
CA GLU A 106 -17.21 4.56 -23.02
C GLU A 106 -18.53 3.78 -23.17
N GLU A 107 -18.77 2.79 -22.29
CA GLU A 107 -20.02 2.02 -22.25
C GLU A 107 -21.25 2.89 -21.94
N ALA A 108 -21.08 3.93 -21.12
CA ALA A 108 -22.14 4.86 -20.74
C ALA A 108 -22.27 6.08 -21.67
N GLY A 109 -21.40 6.22 -22.68
CA GLY A 109 -21.38 7.37 -23.60
C GLY A 109 -20.99 8.69 -22.94
N VAL A 110 -20.27 8.67 -21.82
CA VAL A 110 -19.85 9.86 -21.06
C VAL A 110 -18.33 10.04 -21.11
N VAL A 111 -17.86 11.25 -20.79
CA VAL A 111 -16.43 11.53 -20.66
C VAL A 111 -15.91 10.93 -19.35
N ALA A 112 -14.82 10.18 -19.44
CA ALA A 112 -14.22 9.54 -18.27
C ALA A 112 -13.55 10.58 -17.35
N GLU A 113 -13.99 10.63 -16.09
CA GLU A 113 -13.28 11.38 -15.05
C GLU A 113 -12.13 10.53 -14.48
N GLU A 114 -10.91 10.87 -14.89
CA GLU A 114 -9.70 10.17 -14.49
C GLU A 114 -9.17 10.64 -13.12
N LEU A 115 -8.66 9.69 -12.34
CA LEU A 115 -7.90 10.01 -11.15
C LEU A 115 -6.51 10.55 -11.54
N PRO A 116 -6.04 11.64 -10.92
CA PRO A 116 -4.67 12.07 -11.11
C PRO A 116 -3.70 11.03 -10.56
N ARG A 117 -2.45 11.04 -11.01
CA ARG A 117 -1.41 10.16 -10.47
C ARG A 117 -1.02 10.59 -9.06
N TRP A 118 -1.07 9.63 -8.13
CA TRP A 118 -0.71 9.88 -6.73
C TRP A 118 0.69 9.38 -6.41
N SER A 119 1.32 10.06 -5.45
CA SER A 119 2.56 9.67 -4.78
C SER A 119 2.26 9.21 -3.35
N PRO A 120 3.16 8.44 -2.71
CA PRO A 120 2.99 7.99 -1.33
C PRO A 120 2.61 9.11 -0.34
N ASN A 121 3.28 10.25 -0.42
CA ASN A 121 3.02 11.36 0.52
C ASN A 121 1.66 12.01 0.27
N GLN A 122 1.16 12.03 -0.97
CA GLN A 122 -0.18 12.54 -1.25
C GLN A 122 -1.26 11.67 -0.62
N LEU A 123 -1.08 10.34 -0.56
CA LEU A 123 -1.99 9.46 0.18
C LEU A 123 -2.01 9.82 1.67
N ARG A 124 -0.83 10.05 2.25
CA ARG A 124 -0.70 10.44 3.66
C ARG A 124 -1.35 11.79 3.94
N HIS A 125 -1.09 12.80 3.11
CA HIS A 125 -1.71 14.12 3.25
C HIS A 125 -3.23 14.06 3.08
N ALA A 126 -3.73 13.32 2.10
CA ALA A 126 -5.17 13.16 1.90
C ALA A 126 -5.85 12.54 3.13
N ALA A 127 -5.27 11.47 3.68
CA ALA A 127 -5.76 10.86 4.91
C ALA A 127 -5.74 11.83 6.09
N GLY A 128 -4.64 12.57 6.28
CA GLY A 128 -4.51 13.59 7.31
C GLY A 128 -5.52 14.72 7.19
N THR A 129 -5.74 15.23 5.97
CA THR A 129 -6.74 16.25 5.68
C THR A 129 -8.15 15.76 6.00
N GLU A 130 -8.47 14.51 5.65
CA GLU A 130 -9.80 13.96 5.91
C GLU A 130 -10.05 13.72 7.40
N VAL A 131 -9.06 13.19 8.12
CA VAL A 131 -9.13 13.05 9.58
C VAL A 131 -9.27 14.43 10.24
N ARG A 132 -8.49 15.42 9.81
CA ARG A 132 -8.58 16.79 10.32
C ARG A 132 -9.97 17.39 10.12
N ARG A 133 -10.55 17.19 8.93
CA ARG A 133 -11.89 17.71 8.58
C ARG A 133 -12.98 17.10 9.46
N ARG A 134 -12.87 15.82 9.81
CA ARG A 134 -13.89 15.09 10.59
C ARG A 134 -13.69 15.19 12.10
N PHE A 135 -12.45 15.17 12.57
CA PHE A 135 -12.10 14.95 13.98
C PHE A 135 -11.18 16.03 14.57
N GLY A 136 -10.78 17.03 13.79
CA GLY A 136 -9.93 18.13 14.26
C GLY A 136 -8.43 17.89 14.14
N VAL A 137 -7.65 18.91 14.55
CA VAL A 137 -6.18 18.94 14.34
C VAL A 137 -5.45 17.92 15.21
N GLU A 138 -5.87 17.77 16.47
CA GLU A 138 -5.27 16.82 17.43
C GLU A 138 -5.40 15.38 16.92
N ALA A 139 -6.59 14.99 16.47
CA ALA A 139 -6.85 13.71 15.83
C ALA A 139 -5.95 13.45 14.62
N ALA A 140 -5.74 14.46 13.77
CA ALA A 140 -4.87 14.33 12.61
C ALA A 140 -3.40 14.19 12.99
N GLN A 141 -2.94 14.85 14.06
CA GLN A 141 -1.57 14.73 14.57
C GLN A 141 -1.30 13.32 15.09
N VAL A 142 -2.22 12.79 15.90
CA VAL A 142 -2.13 11.44 16.47
C VAL A 142 -2.10 10.38 15.36
N VAL A 143 -3.06 10.42 14.42
CA VAL A 143 -3.15 9.44 13.34
C VAL A 143 -1.94 9.52 12.37
N LEU A 144 -1.39 10.72 12.16
CA LEU A 144 -0.19 10.91 11.36
C LEU A 144 1.12 10.73 12.16
N GLY A 145 1.09 10.37 13.43
CA GLY A 145 2.28 10.14 14.24
C GLY A 145 3.27 11.32 14.22
N HIS A 146 2.78 12.56 14.15
CA HIS A 146 3.65 13.74 14.24
C HIS A 146 4.12 13.91 15.68
N ALA A 147 5.38 13.59 15.94
CA ALA A 147 6.01 13.73 17.25
C ALA A 147 6.31 15.20 17.57
N GLN A 148 5.38 15.88 18.25
CA GLN A 148 5.64 16.86 19.32
C GLN A 148 4.41 16.78 20.25
N ALA A 149 4.50 16.65 21.57
CA ALA A 149 5.56 16.99 22.50
C ALA A 149 5.45 16.12 23.77
N ASP A 150 6.57 15.73 24.40
CA ASP A 150 6.65 15.28 25.81
C ASP A 150 5.39 14.60 26.39
N VAL A 151 4.94 13.53 25.73
CA VAL A 151 3.66 12.91 26.05
C VAL A 151 3.87 11.95 27.23
N THR A 152 3.63 12.47 28.44
CA THR A 152 3.49 11.64 29.66
C THR A 152 2.55 10.45 29.40
N GLN A 153 2.81 9.31 30.04
CA GLN A 153 2.17 8.01 29.77
C GLN A 153 0.62 8.06 29.66
N VAL A 154 -0.02 8.93 30.44
CA VAL A 154 -1.49 9.14 30.44
C VAL A 154 -2.00 9.76 29.12
N TYR A 155 -1.24 10.67 28.51
CA TYR A 155 -1.62 11.26 27.23
C TYR A 155 -1.42 10.27 26.07
N ALA A 156 -0.41 9.40 26.14
CA ALA A 156 -0.17 8.38 25.12
C ALA A 156 -1.32 7.36 25.05
N GLU A 157 -1.84 6.92 26.20
CA GLU A 157 -3.01 6.02 26.27
C GLU A 157 -4.28 6.69 25.71
N ARG A 158 -4.50 7.96 26.05
CA ARG A 158 -5.66 8.74 25.56
C ARG A 158 -5.60 8.96 24.05
N ASP A 159 -4.43 9.28 23.53
CA ASP A 159 -4.19 9.45 22.10
C ASP A 159 -4.36 8.11 21.36
N TYR A 160 -3.94 6.99 21.96
CA TYR A 160 -4.14 5.66 21.41
C TYR A 160 -5.63 5.29 21.29
N GLU A 161 -6.42 5.48 22.35
CA GLU A 161 -7.87 5.19 22.28
C GLU A 161 -8.60 6.13 21.30
N LEU A 162 -8.19 7.39 21.22
CA LEU A 162 -8.70 8.33 20.21
C LEU A 162 -8.39 7.84 18.79
N ALA A 163 -7.14 7.45 18.52
CA ALA A 163 -6.74 6.89 17.24
C ALA A 163 -7.53 5.62 16.89
N LYS A 164 -7.76 4.74 17.86
CA LYS A 164 -8.51 3.48 17.67
C LYS A 164 -9.94 3.75 17.24
N ARG A 165 -10.60 4.70 17.89
CA ARG A 165 -11.96 5.12 17.55
C ARG A 165 -12.01 5.73 16.14
N ILE A 166 -11.13 6.69 15.85
CA ILE A 166 -11.09 7.36 14.54
C ILE A 166 -10.84 6.34 13.43
N MET A 167 -9.87 5.46 13.61
CA MET A 167 -9.54 4.43 12.63
C MET A 167 -10.75 3.51 12.41
N GLY A 168 -11.45 3.09 13.48
CA GLY A 168 -12.68 2.30 13.38
C GLY A 168 -13.84 2.99 12.66
N GLU A 169 -13.93 4.32 12.69
CA GLU A 169 -14.97 5.09 11.98
C GLU A 169 -14.61 5.41 10.52
N VAL A 170 -13.31 5.50 10.19
CA VAL A 170 -12.83 5.86 8.84
C VAL A 170 -12.59 4.64 7.95
N GLY A 171 -12.11 3.53 8.52
CA GLY A 171 -11.65 2.34 7.80
C GLY A 171 -12.69 1.24 7.66
#